data_AF-A0A955XED5-F1
#
_entry.id   AF-A0A955XED5-F1
#
_cell.length_a   1.000
_cell.length_b   1.000
_cell.length_c   1.000
_cell.angle_alpha   90.00
_cell.angle_beta   90.00
_cell.angle_gamma   90.00
#
_symmetry.space_group_name_H-M   'P 1'
#
loop_
_entity.id
_entity.type
_entity.pdbx_description
1 polymer ?
#
loop_
_entity_poly.entity_id
_entity_poly.type
_entity_poly.pdbx_seq_one_letter_code
_entity_poly.pdbx_strand_id
1 'polypeptide(L)'
;MLAGLLPGVRLVLMVRHPVHRVWSAARRILGLLGGRDLARVTPAELEAVLADPRLHARSDYPAMLDRWGRHFPAEQLHVEVTEDVGRDPRAVLRRIFRHLGVDEDPGWERLRPEEGVNRNPARDIPAELEARLRERYRGVVAEMRRRLPVRTACWDDV
;
A
#
# COMPACT_ATOMS: atom_id res chain seq x y z
N MET A 1 22.31 4.94 -7.85
CA MET A 1 21.99 4.48 -9.22
C MET A 1 20.84 5.27 -9.86
N LEU A 2 19.63 5.36 -9.25
CA LEU A 2 18.55 6.17 -9.84
C LEU A 2 18.73 7.69 -9.70
N ALA A 3 19.06 8.18 -8.50
CA ALA A 3 19.24 9.62 -8.24
C ALA A 3 20.36 10.26 -9.09
N GLY A 4 21.40 9.50 -9.42
CA GLY A 4 22.46 9.97 -10.32
C GLY A 4 22.07 9.96 -11.80
N LEU A 5 21.16 9.08 -12.20
CA LEU A 5 20.70 8.96 -13.60
C LEU A 5 19.59 9.98 -13.91
N LEU A 6 18.66 10.17 -12.97
CA LEU A 6 17.48 11.03 -13.13
C LEU A 6 17.32 11.92 -11.89
N PRO A 7 18.18 12.95 -11.72
CA PRO A 7 18.17 13.78 -10.52
C PRO A 7 16.85 14.53 -10.32
N GLY A 8 16.11 14.84 -11.39
CA GLY A 8 14.81 15.52 -11.34
C GLY A 8 13.57 14.60 -11.34
N VAL A 9 13.74 13.28 -11.19
CA VAL A 9 12.61 12.34 -11.25
C VAL A 9 11.60 12.59 -10.12
N ARG A 10 10.31 12.55 -10.43
CA ARG A 10 9.24 12.62 -9.45
C ARG A 10 8.71 11.21 -9.17
N LEU A 11 8.63 10.83 -7.91
CA LEU A 11 8.38 9.47 -7.47
C LEU A 11 7.06 9.41 -6.72
N VAL A 12 6.22 8.46 -7.10
CA VAL A 12 4.95 8.20 -6.43
C VAL A 12 5.04 6.86 -5.70
N LEU A 13 4.76 6.88 -4.41
CA LEU A 13 4.66 5.70 -3.57
C LEU A 13 3.20 5.48 -3.15
N MET A 14 2.63 4.35 -3.58
CA MET A 14 1.36 3.87 -3.07
C MET A 14 1.58 2.99 -1.83
N VAL A 15 1.07 3.43 -0.68
CA VAL A 15 1.04 2.65 0.57
C VAL A 15 -0.38 2.15 0.83
N ARG A 16 -0.52 1.21 1.76
CA ARG A 16 -1.80 0.64 2.19
C ARG A 16 -1.68 0.30 3.67
N HIS A 17 -2.79 0.16 4.40
CA HIS A 17 -2.74 -0.36 5.75
C HIS A 17 -1.87 -1.65 5.80
N PRO A 18 -0.80 -1.70 6.63
CA PRO A 18 0.23 -2.73 6.51
C PRO A 18 -0.31 -4.14 6.74
N VAL A 19 -1.32 -4.30 7.60
CA VAL A 19 -2.02 -5.58 7.83
C VAL A 19 -2.72 -6.04 6.55
N HIS A 20 -3.48 -5.14 5.91
CA HIS A 20 -4.17 -5.45 4.65
C HIS A 20 -3.19 -5.74 3.52
N ARG A 21 -2.05 -5.04 3.50
CA ARG A 21 -0.98 -5.24 2.52
C ARG A 21 -0.30 -6.61 2.67
N VAL A 22 -0.02 -7.04 3.89
CA VAL A 22 0.55 -8.38 4.16
C VAL A 22 -0.45 -9.46 3.80
N TRP A 23 -1.70 -9.32 4.24
CA TRP A 23 -2.75 -10.28 3.93
C TRP A 23 -2.97 -10.44 2.44
N SER A 24 -3.05 -9.32 1.70
CA SER A 24 -3.19 -9.35 0.24
C SER A 24 -2.04 -10.08 -0.45
N ALA A 25 -0.81 -9.95 0.04
CA ALA A 25 0.34 -10.66 -0.52
C ALA A 25 0.37 -12.13 -0.11
N ALA A 26 0.02 -12.46 1.13
CA ALA A 26 -0.11 -13.84 1.60
C ALA A 26 -1.16 -14.60 0.78
N ARG A 27 -2.33 -13.99 0.56
CA ARG A 27 -3.39 -14.54 -0.31
C ARG A 27 -2.89 -14.86 -1.72
N ARG A 28 -2.05 -13.99 -2.28
CA ARG A 28 -1.46 -14.22 -3.61
C ARG A 28 -0.46 -15.37 -3.59
N ILE A 29 0.42 -15.44 -2.60
CA ILE A 29 1.41 -16.52 -2.45
C ILE A 29 0.74 -17.87 -2.22
N LEU A 30 -0.33 -17.89 -1.43
CA LEU A 30 -1.12 -19.10 -1.12
C LEU A 30 -2.03 -19.53 -2.28
N GLY A 31 -2.08 -18.81 -3.40
CA GLY A 31 -2.93 -19.14 -4.56
C GLY A 31 -4.41 -18.83 -4.36
N LEU A 32 -4.80 -18.09 -3.31
CA LEU A 32 -6.20 -17.76 -3.01
C LEU A 32 -6.82 -16.82 -4.05
N LEU A 33 -5.99 -16.06 -4.78
CA LEU A 33 -6.44 -15.23 -5.91
C LEU A 33 -6.64 -16.06 -7.19
N GLY A 34 -6.06 -17.26 -7.27
CA GLY A 34 -6.22 -18.21 -8.37
C GLY A 34 -7.33 -19.25 -8.13
N GLY A 35 -8.24 -18.98 -7.18
CA GLY A 35 -9.39 -19.85 -6.91
C GLY A 35 -9.19 -20.86 -5.77
N ARG A 36 -8.02 -20.92 -5.12
CA ARG A 36 -7.85 -21.77 -3.93
C ARG A 36 -8.76 -21.29 -2.80
N ASP A 37 -9.45 -22.23 -2.17
CA ASP A 37 -10.26 -21.99 -0.98
C ASP A 37 -9.37 -21.74 0.23
N LEU A 38 -9.70 -20.72 1.03
CA LEU A 38 -9.00 -20.41 2.28
C LEU A 38 -9.16 -21.54 3.29
N ALA A 39 -10.29 -22.24 3.30
CA ALA A 39 -10.52 -23.39 4.19
C ALA A 39 -9.56 -24.56 3.91
N ARG A 40 -8.90 -24.57 2.74
CA ARG A 40 -7.88 -25.55 2.37
C ARG A 40 -6.46 -25.09 2.65
N VAL A 41 -6.26 -23.91 3.24
CA VAL A 41 -4.95 -23.46 3.71
C VAL A 41 -4.75 -23.96 5.12
N THR A 42 -3.69 -24.74 5.33
CA THR A 42 -3.33 -25.22 6.66
C THR A 42 -2.68 -24.09 7.47
N PRO A 43 -2.75 -24.13 8.82
CA PRO A 43 -2.01 -23.19 9.66
C PRO A 43 -0.50 -23.17 9.34
N ALA A 44 0.10 -24.34 9.08
CA ALA A 44 1.52 -24.43 8.75
C ALA A 44 1.90 -23.70 7.45
N GLU A 45 1.08 -23.80 6.40
CA GLU A 45 1.31 -23.05 5.15
C GLU A 45 1.19 -21.55 5.37
N LEU A 46 0.19 -21.11 6.12
CA LEU A 46 -0.01 -19.70 6.45
C LEU A 46 1.19 -19.16 7.25
N GLU A 47 1.63 -19.88 8.28
CA GLU A 47 2.81 -19.49 9.07
C GLU A 47 4.09 -19.49 8.23
N ALA A 48 4.29 -20.45 7.33
CA ALA A 48 5.45 -20.47 6.44
C ALA A 48 5.50 -19.22 5.54
N VAL A 49 4.36 -18.76 5.04
CA VAL A 49 4.27 -17.52 4.25
C VAL A 49 4.54 -16.29 5.11
N LEU A 50 3.99 -16.25 6.32
CA LEU A 50 4.19 -15.15 7.27
C LEU A 50 5.59 -15.14 7.89
N ALA A 51 6.34 -16.23 7.82
CA ALA A 51 7.73 -16.27 8.26
C ALA A 51 8.69 -15.59 7.28
N ASP A 52 8.28 -15.34 6.02
CA ASP A 52 9.14 -14.70 5.02
C ASP A 52 9.38 -13.21 5.36
N PRO A 53 10.61 -12.79 5.72
CA PRO A 53 10.89 -11.40 6.06
C PRO A 53 10.66 -10.45 4.87
N ARG A 54 10.74 -10.93 3.62
CA ARG A 54 10.49 -10.13 2.43
C ARG A 54 9.02 -9.76 2.26
N LEU A 55 8.12 -10.49 2.89
CA LEU A 55 6.69 -10.14 2.95
C LEU A 55 6.52 -8.87 3.79
N HIS A 56 7.18 -8.83 4.95
CA HIS A 56 7.08 -7.74 5.91
C HIS A 56 7.87 -6.49 5.51
N ALA A 57 9.04 -6.65 4.91
CA ALA A 57 9.89 -5.54 4.46
C ALA A 57 9.18 -4.61 3.46
N ARG A 58 8.15 -5.11 2.75
CA ARG A 58 7.34 -4.33 1.80
C ARG A 58 6.23 -3.50 2.47
N SER A 59 6.01 -3.69 3.76
CA SER A 59 5.11 -2.89 4.59
C SER A 59 5.86 -1.98 5.57
N ASP A 60 7.19 -2.02 5.59
CA ASP A 60 8.01 -1.10 6.39
C ASP A 60 8.20 0.24 5.64
N TYR A 61 7.11 0.99 5.58
CA TYR A 61 7.07 2.28 4.90
C TYR A 61 8.02 3.32 5.50
N PRO A 62 8.17 3.45 6.83
CA PRO A 62 9.14 4.37 7.42
C PRO A 62 10.57 4.08 6.95
N ALA A 63 11.04 2.82 7.03
CA ALA A 63 12.38 2.48 6.57
C ALA A 63 12.55 2.66 5.06
N MET A 64 11.49 2.47 4.27
CA MET A 64 11.52 2.79 2.84
C MET A 64 11.67 4.30 2.62
N LEU A 65 10.82 5.12 3.24
CA LEU A 65 10.87 6.58 3.11
C LEU A 65 12.23 7.14 3.58
N ASP A 66 12.79 6.63 4.68
CA ASP A 66 14.10 7.06 5.17
C ASP A 66 15.22 6.72 4.20
N ARG A 67 15.18 5.53 3.56
CA ARG A 67 16.19 5.14 2.57
C ARG A 67 16.10 5.99 1.30
N TRP A 68 14.90 6.26 0.82
CA TRP A 68 14.70 7.07 -0.38
C TRP A 68 14.96 8.56 -0.13
N GLY A 69 14.58 9.08 1.04
CA GLY A 69 14.81 10.46 1.46
C GLY A 69 16.27 10.86 1.60
N ARG A 70 17.19 9.89 1.75
CA ARG A 70 18.65 10.15 1.69
C ARG A 70 19.15 10.52 0.30
N HIS A 71 18.36 10.25 -0.74
CA HIS A 71 18.75 10.43 -2.13
C HIS A 71 17.85 11.39 -2.89
N PHE A 72 16.60 11.55 -2.45
CA PHE A 72 15.61 12.40 -3.07
C PHE A 72 15.03 13.36 -2.02
N PRO A 73 14.94 14.66 -2.32
CA PRO A 73 14.30 15.63 -1.45
C PRO A 73 12.78 15.35 -1.38
N ALA A 74 12.13 15.89 -0.34
CA ALA A 74 10.74 15.57 -0.02
C ALA A 74 9.77 15.94 -1.16
N GLU A 75 10.07 16.99 -1.92
CA GLU A 75 9.25 17.47 -3.03
C GLU A 75 9.23 16.50 -4.22
N GLN A 76 10.22 15.61 -4.31
CA GLN A 76 10.30 14.54 -5.32
C GLN A 76 9.61 13.24 -4.87
N LEU A 77 9.10 13.17 -3.63
CA LEU A 77 8.46 11.98 -3.06
C LEU A 77 7.00 12.27 -2.73
N HIS A 78 6.08 11.75 -3.53
CA HIS A 78 4.65 11.78 -3.24
C HIS A 78 4.18 10.45 -2.67
N VAL A 79 3.40 10.49 -1.60
CA VAL A 79 2.87 9.29 -0.94
C VAL A 79 1.35 9.32 -0.92
N GLU A 80 0.73 8.27 -1.42
CA GLU A 80 -0.73 8.08 -1.41
C GLU A 80 -1.12 6.78 -0.72
N VAL A 81 -2.30 6.78 -0.10
CA VAL A 81 -2.90 5.58 0.49
C VAL A 81 -3.83 4.92 -0.52
N THR A 82 -3.75 3.60 -0.63
CA THR A 82 -4.57 2.82 -1.57
C THR A 82 -6.05 2.86 -1.18
N GLU A 83 -6.35 2.98 0.12
CA GLU A 83 -7.70 3.12 0.64
C GLU A 83 -8.44 4.32 0.02
N ASP A 84 -7.75 5.42 -0.27
CA ASP A 84 -8.36 6.60 -0.91
C ASP A 84 -8.76 6.33 -2.37
N VAL A 85 -8.09 5.40 -3.07
CA VAL A 85 -8.43 5.05 -4.47
C VAL A 85 -9.81 4.43 -4.56
N GLY A 86 -10.19 3.61 -3.56
CA GLY A 86 -11.53 3.03 -3.49
C GLY A 86 -12.62 4.06 -3.14
N ARG A 87 -12.25 5.16 -2.48
CA ARG A 87 -13.18 6.21 -2.02
C ARG A 87 -13.38 7.30 -3.08
N ASP A 88 -12.30 7.84 -3.62
CA ASP A 88 -12.30 8.91 -4.60
C ASP A 88 -11.05 8.82 -5.51
N PRO A 89 -11.11 7.98 -6.56
CA PRO A 89 -9.95 7.77 -7.42
C PRO A 89 -9.60 9.02 -8.24
N ARG A 90 -10.56 9.90 -8.55
CA ARG A 90 -10.30 11.18 -9.24
C ARG A 90 -9.49 12.11 -8.35
N ALA A 91 -9.85 12.24 -7.08
CA ALA A 91 -9.09 13.08 -6.16
C ALA A 91 -7.66 12.56 -5.93
N VAL A 92 -7.45 11.24 -5.89
CA VAL A 92 -6.11 10.64 -5.83
C VAL A 92 -5.31 11.00 -7.09
N LEU A 93 -5.90 10.79 -8.27
CA LEU A 93 -5.23 11.07 -9.54
C LEU A 93 -4.89 12.55 -9.70
N ARG A 94 -5.78 13.48 -9.30
CA ARG A 94 -5.48 14.93 -9.32
C ARG A 94 -4.23 15.27 -8.51
N ARG A 95 -4.06 14.69 -7.33
CA ARG A 95 -2.88 14.93 -6.49
C ARG A 95 -1.62 14.34 -7.09
N ILE A 96 -1.71 13.14 -7.67
CA ILE A 96 -0.61 12.53 -8.41
C ILE A 96 -0.24 13.39 -9.63
N PHE A 97 -1.21 13.85 -10.42
CA PHE A 97 -0.98 14.69 -11.59
C PHE A 97 -0.35 16.02 -11.23
N ARG A 98 -0.84 16.67 -10.17
CA ARG A 98 -0.20 17.86 -9.59
C ARG A 98 1.25 17.61 -9.22
N HIS A 99 1.52 16.50 -8.52
CA HIS A 99 2.88 16.12 -8.19
C HIS A 99 3.72 15.89 -9.44
N LEU A 100 3.19 15.22 -10.46
CA LEU A 100 3.90 14.97 -11.72
C LEU A 100 4.03 16.23 -12.61
N GLY A 101 3.29 17.30 -12.33
CA GLY A 101 3.30 18.54 -13.10
C GLY A 101 2.59 18.41 -14.44
N VAL A 102 1.59 17.54 -14.51
CA VAL A 102 0.75 17.34 -15.71
C VAL A 102 -0.66 17.86 -15.45
N ASP A 103 -1.49 17.89 -16.49
CA ASP A 103 -2.88 18.34 -16.40
C ASP A 103 -3.66 17.54 -15.34
N GLU A 104 -4.33 18.26 -14.43
CA GLU A 104 -5.15 17.68 -13.37
C GLU A 104 -6.54 17.26 -13.88
N ASP A 105 -6.93 17.64 -15.10
CA ASP A 105 -8.19 17.23 -15.72
C ASP A 105 -8.01 16.76 -17.18
N PRO A 106 -7.33 15.61 -17.40
CA PRO A 106 -7.02 15.11 -18.74
C PRO A 106 -8.22 14.53 -19.51
N GLY A 107 -9.45 14.72 -18.99
CA GLY A 107 -10.68 14.11 -19.50
C GLY A 107 -11.00 12.76 -18.84
N TRP A 108 -11.67 12.82 -17.69
CA TRP A 108 -12.01 11.63 -16.87
C TRP A 108 -12.77 10.54 -17.60
N GLU A 109 -13.58 10.89 -18.60
CA GLU A 109 -14.40 9.92 -19.33
C GLU A 109 -13.59 8.96 -20.21
N ARG A 110 -12.35 9.34 -20.53
CA ARG A 110 -11.40 8.46 -21.23
C ARG A 110 -10.64 7.57 -20.26
N LEU A 111 -10.31 8.09 -19.08
CA LEU A 111 -9.54 7.37 -18.07
C LEU A 111 -10.39 6.39 -17.24
N ARG A 112 -11.68 6.70 -17.06
CA ARG A 112 -12.66 5.86 -16.34
C ARG A 112 -12.12 5.33 -15.01
N PRO A 113 -11.60 6.20 -14.13
CA PRO A 113 -10.88 5.76 -12.93
C PRO A 113 -11.73 4.95 -11.94
N GLU A 114 -13.05 4.95 -12.08
CA GLU A 114 -13.99 4.15 -11.31
C GLU A 114 -14.07 2.67 -11.78
N GLU A 115 -13.68 2.40 -13.02
CA GLU A 115 -13.68 1.07 -13.65
C GLU A 115 -12.46 0.26 -13.17
N GLY A 116 -12.48 -0.17 -11.92
CA GLY A 116 -11.40 -0.94 -11.31
C GLY A 116 -11.15 -2.29 -12.02
N VAL A 117 -9.97 -2.46 -12.61
CA VAL A 117 -9.57 -3.64 -13.40
C VAL A 117 -8.99 -4.81 -12.59
N ASN A 118 -8.69 -4.62 -11.30
CA ASN A 118 -8.07 -5.61 -10.42
C ASN A 118 -8.81 -5.76 -9.07
N ARG A 119 -10.14 -5.83 -9.13
CA ARG A 119 -10.99 -6.04 -7.93
C ARG A 119 -10.84 -7.49 -7.45
N ASN A 120 -9.96 -7.72 -6.49
CA ASN A 120 -9.92 -9.01 -5.79
C ASN A 120 -11.07 -9.06 -4.78
N PRO A 121 -11.80 -10.19 -4.67
CA PRO A 121 -12.84 -10.32 -3.67
C PRO A 121 -12.25 -10.07 -2.28
N ALA A 122 -12.96 -9.28 -1.47
CA ALA A 122 -12.61 -9.14 -0.06
C ALA A 122 -12.64 -10.54 0.57
N ARG A 123 -11.58 -10.88 1.31
CA ARG A 123 -11.58 -12.05 2.18
C ARG A 123 -11.12 -11.53 3.52
N ASP A 124 -11.94 -11.80 4.52
CA ASP A 124 -11.67 -11.38 5.88
C ASP A 124 -10.36 -12.00 6.37
N ILE A 125 -9.69 -11.25 7.22
CA ILE A 125 -8.49 -11.73 7.91
C ILE A 125 -9.00 -12.55 9.08
N PRO A 126 -8.52 -13.80 9.31
CA PRO A 126 -8.83 -14.51 10.53
C PRO A 126 -8.50 -13.64 11.76
N ALA A 127 -9.42 -13.55 12.73
CA ALA A 127 -9.37 -12.55 13.80
C ALA A 127 -8.07 -12.62 14.62
N GLU A 128 -7.60 -13.82 14.94
CA GLU A 128 -6.36 -14.04 15.68
C GLU A 128 -5.14 -13.58 14.88
N LEU A 129 -5.14 -13.83 13.57
CA LEU A 129 -4.09 -13.35 12.68
C LEU A 129 -4.11 -11.84 12.58
N GLU A 130 -5.30 -11.25 12.46
CA GLU A 130 -5.47 -9.81 12.38
C GLU A 130 -4.91 -9.11 13.62
N ALA A 131 -5.30 -9.56 14.82
CA ALA A 131 -4.78 -9.03 16.07
C ALA A 131 -3.24 -9.11 16.15
N ARG A 132 -2.67 -10.26 15.76
CA ARG A 132 -1.21 -10.48 15.77
C ARG A 132 -0.48 -9.58 14.77
N LEU A 133 -1.07 -9.34 13.60
CA LEU A 133 -0.51 -8.43 12.60
C LEU A 133 -0.66 -6.96 13.03
N ARG A 134 -1.79 -6.59 13.65
CA ARG A 134 -2.00 -5.24 14.21
C ARG A 134 -0.96 -4.91 15.26
N GLU A 135 -0.72 -5.82 16.20
CA GLU A 135 0.35 -5.70 17.20
C GLU A 135 1.70 -5.47 16.52
N ARG A 136 2.07 -6.35 15.58
CA ARG A 136 3.35 -6.27 14.86
C ARG A 136 3.54 -4.95 14.13
N TYR A 137 2.47 -4.40 13.56
CA TYR A 137 2.53 -3.20 12.72
C TYR A 137 2.16 -1.90 13.43
N ARG A 138 1.86 -1.94 14.73
CA ARG A 138 1.50 -0.74 15.50
C ARG A 138 2.52 0.38 15.33
N GLY A 139 3.82 0.07 15.43
CA GLY A 139 4.89 1.06 15.27
C GLY A 139 4.93 1.68 13.87
N VAL A 140 4.71 0.87 12.82
CA VAL A 140 4.65 1.36 11.43
C VAL A 140 3.46 2.29 11.23
N VAL A 141 2.29 1.91 11.73
CA VAL A 141 1.06 2.72 11.62
C VAL A 141 1.24 4.04 12.36
N ALA A 142 1.72 4.01 13.60
CA ALA A 142 1.96 5.22 14.40
C ALA A 142 2.95 6.17 13.69
N GLU A 143 4.04 5.63 13.16
CA GLU A 143 5.05 6.42 12.46
C GLU A 143 4.52 7.03 11.16
N MET A 144 3.73 6.28 10.40
CA MET A 144 3.10 6.79 9.19
C MET A 144 2.01 7.84 9.49
N ARG A 145 1.25 7.70 10.59
CA ARG A 145 0.34 8.75 11.08
C ARG A 145 1.06 10.03 11.44
N ARG A 146 2.25 9.92 12.05
CA ARG A 146 3.09 11.09 12.34
C ARG A 146 3.56 11.79 11.07
N ARG A 147 3.99 11.03 10.05
CA ARG A 147 4.51 11.59 8.78
C ARG A 147 3.41 12.12 7.85
N LEU A 148 2.25 11.46 7.82
CA LEU A 148 1.17 11.70 6.86
C LEU A 148 -0.21 11.69 7.55
N PRO A 149 -0.46 12.59 8.52
CA PRO A 149 -1.64 12.51 9.39
C PRO A 149 -2.96 12.55 8.63
N VAL A 150 -3.07 13.38 7.59
CA VAL A 150 -4.29 13.50 6.77
C VAL A 150 -4.53 12.25 5.93
N ARG A 151 -3.48 11.69 5.30
CA ARG A 151 -3.62 10.53 4.39
C ARG A 151 -3.91 9.25 5.14
N THR A 152 -3.27 9.08 6.29
CA THR A 152 -3.41 7.87 7.11
C THR A 152 -4.52 7.99 8.15
N ALA A 153 -5.33 9.05 8.12
CA ALA A 153 -6.53 9.17 8.95
C ALA A 153 -7.53 8.03 8.71
N CYS A 154 -7.54 7.46 7.49
CA CYS A 154 -8.37 6.29 7.17
C CYS A 154 -7.81 4.95 7.68
N TRP A 155 -6.58 4.96 8.21
CA TRP A 155 -6.03 3.81 8.90
C TRP A 155 -6.52 3.96 10.34
N ASP A 156 -7.76 3.57 10.63
CA ASP A 156 -8.29 3.58 11.98
C ASP A 156 -7.61 2.49 12.84
N ASP A 157 -7.57 2.74 14.15
CA ASP A 157 -7.34 1.68 15.14
C ASP A 157 -8.64 0.85 15.26
N VAL A 158 -8.91 0.03 14.25
CA VAL A 158 -9.83 -1.12 14.43
C VAL A 158 -9.16 -2.16 15.32
#